data_AF-A0A4Y3FWE0-F1
#
_entry.id   AF-A0A4Y3FWE0-F1
#
_cell.length_a   1.000
_cell.length_b   1.000
_cell.length_c   1.000
_cell.angle_alpha   90.00
_cell.angle_beta   90.00
_cell.angle_gamma   90.00
#
_symmetry.space_group_name_H-M   'P 1'
#
loop_
_entity.id
_entity.type
_entity.pdbx_description
1 polymer ?
#
loop_
_entity_poly.entity_id
_entity_poly.type
_entity_poly.pdbx_seq_one_letter_code
_entity_poly.pdbx_strand_id
1 'polypeptide(L)' 'MKKFGNTAHKINEILSVFKPGEKLKGREICRRLCDKGYRVTDAHLRMFIYYNMLYKHLEKEEIKGVNHYSIIGR' A
#
# COMPACT_ATOMS: atom_id res chain seq x y z
N MET A 1 -11.81 4.48 -14.90
CA MET A 1 -10.62 4.77 -14.06
C MET A 1 -11.07 5.44 -12.77
N LYS A 2 -10.80 4.83 -11.62
CA LYS A 2 -11.17 5.36 -10.31
C LYS A 2 -10.16 6.42 -9.85
N LYS A 3 -10.65 7.45 -9.17
CA LYS A 3 -9.84 8.45 -8.48
C LYS A 3 -9.88 8.18 -6.98
N PHE A 4 -8.82 8.55 -6.27
CA PHE A 4 -8.87 8.59 -4.81
C PHE A 4 -9.67 9.83 -4.39
N GLY A 5 -10.70 9.67 -3.58
CA GLY A 5 -11.54 10.78 -3.12
C GLY A 5 -10.81 11.68 -2.11
N ASN A 6 -10.25 11.09 -1.06
CA ASN A 6 -9.47 11.78 -0.03
C ASN A 6 -8.40 10.85 0.56
N THR A 7 -7.61 11.35 1.52
CA THR A 7 -6.55 10.58 2.19
C THR A 7 -7.09 9.31 2.87
N ALA A 8 -8.20 9.40 3.61
CA ALA A 8 -8.79 8.25 4.29
C ALA A 8 -9.26 7.16 3.31
N HIS A 9 -9.94 7.57 2.23
CA HIS A 9 -10.33 6.68 1.14
C HIS A 9 -9.11 6.01 0.52
N LYS A 10 -8.02 6.76 0.27
CA LYS A 10 -6.78 6.17 -0.28
C LYS A 10 -6.13 5.17 0.69
N ILE A 11 -6.13 5.45 1.98
CA ILE A 11 -5.64 4.52 3.02
C ILE A 11 -6.46 3.23 2.98
N ASN A 12 -7.79 3.33 2.99
CA ASN A 12 -8.68 2.16 2.95
C ASN A 12 -8.48 1.32 1.69
N GLU A 13 -8.33 1.97 0.53
CA GLU A 13 -8.08 1.26 -0.72
C GLU A 13 -6.71 0.55 -0.71
N ILE A 14 -5.67 1.17 -0.16
CA ILE A 14 -4.36 0.52 0.01
C ILE A 14 -4.46 -0.68 0.97
N LEU A 15 -5.13 -0.53 2.11
CA LEU A 15 -5.30 -1.63 3.07
C LEU A 15 -6.10 -2.80 2.48
N SER A 16 -7.08 -2.50 1.62
CA SER A 16 -7.93 -3.52 1.00
C SER A 16 -7.20 -4.46 0.04
N VAL A 17 -5.97 -4.15 -0.39
CA VAL A 17 -5.21 -5.02 -1.31
C VAL A 17 -4.42 -6.12 -0.61
N PHE A 18 -4.34 -6.09 0.72
CA PHE A 18 -3.65 -7.09 1.52
C PHE A 18 -4.60 -8.22 1.91
N LYS A 19 -4.09 -9.45 1.91
CA LYS A 19 -4.71 -10.59 2.61
C LYS A 19 -4.23 -10.66 4.07
N PRO A 20 -4.96 -11.34 4.97
CA PRO A 20 -4.51 -11.54 6.35
C PRO A 20 -3.11 -12.15 6.41
N GLY A 21 -2.21 -11.57 7.23
CA GLY A 21 -0.81 -11.99 7.39
C GLY A 21 0.09 -11.80 6.16
N GLU A 22 -0.40 -11.20 5.07
CA GLU A 22 0.35 -11.07 3.82
C GLU A 22 1.37 -9.91 3.86
N LYS A 23 2.54 -10.15 3.26
CA LYS A 23 3.56 -9.14 3.02
C LYS A 23 3.65 -8.83 1.53
N LEU A 24 3.58 -7.54 1.18
CA LEU A 24 3.60 -7.08 -0.21
C LEU A 24 4.71 -6.07 -0.47
N LYS A 25 5.34 -6.16 -1.63
CA LYS A 25 6.23 -5.11 -2.14
C LYS A 25 5.40 -3.91 -2.60
N GLY A 26 6.00 -2.72 -2.58
CA GLY A 26 5.36 -1.50 -3.12
C GLY A 26 4.76 -1.70 -4.53
N ARG A 27 5.52 -2.36 -5.42
CA ARG A 27 5.09 -2.66 -6.80
C ARG A 27 3.86 -3.57 -6.85
N GLU A 28 3.71 -4.48 -5.89
CA GLU A 28 2.60 -5.42 -5.85
C GLU A 28 1.33 -4.74 -5.35
N ILE A 29 1.46 -3.88 -4.35
CA ILE A 29 0.37 -3.00 -3.89
C ILE A 29 -0.09 -2.12 -5.06
N CYS A 30 0.85 -1.49 -5.78
CA CYS A 30 0.57 -0.69 -6.97
C CYS A 30 -0.19 -1.48 -8.04
N ARG A 31 0.29 -2.68 -8.38
CA ARG A 31 -0.36 -3.56 -9.36
C ARG A 31 -1.78 -3.90 -8.95
N ARG A 32 -2.00 -4.33 -7.70
CA ARG A 32 -3.35 -4.68 -7.20
C ARG A 32 -4.30 -3.48 -7.19
N LEU A 33 -3.82 -2.27 -6.89
CA LEU A 33 -4.61 -1.05 -7.01
C LEU A 33 -4.98 -0.75 -8.48
N CYS A 34 -4.04 -0.97 -9.41
CA CYS A 34 -4.31 -0.87 -10.85
C CYS A 34 -5.37 -1.88 -11.31
N ASP A 35 -5.30 -3.12 -10.83
CA ASP A 35 -6.29 -4.17 -11.12
C ASP A 35 -7.69 -3.78 -10.58
N LYS A 36 -7.76 -3.04 -9.47
CA LYS A 36 -9.01 -2.44 -8.94
C LYS A 36 -9.50 -1.20 -9.73
N GLY A 37 -8.75 -0.77 -10.73
CA GLY A 37 -9.07 0.34 -11.63
C GLY A 37 -8.51 1.71 -11.22
N TYR A 38 -7.61 1.78 -10.24
CA TYR A 38 -6.94 3.03 -9.83
C TYR A 38 -5.69 3.28 -10.67
N ARG A 39 -5.41 4.53 -11.02
CA ARG A 39 -4.13 4.91 -11.63
C ARG A 39 -3.19 5.42 -10.55
N VAL A 40 -2.20 4.60 -10.18
CA VAL A 40 -1.17 4.95 -9.21
C VAL A 40 0.19 4.52 -9.72
N THR A 41 1.22 5.33 -9.45
CA THR A 41 2.61 4.99 -9.75
C THR A 41 3.28 4.50 -8.48
N ASP A 42 4.21 3.56 -8.61
CA ASP A 42 4.93 2.98 -7.48
C ASP A 42 5.68 4.03 -6.62
N ALA A 43 6.30 5.05 -7.23
CA ALA A 43 6.96 6.14 -6.50
C ALA A 43 5.98 6.95 -5.62
N HIS A 44 4.88 7.45 -6.19
CA HIS A 44 3.84 8.16 -5.42
C HIS A 44 3.17 7.28 -4.37
N LEU A 45 3.03 5.98 -4.62
CA LEU A 45 2.50 5.05 -3.64
C LEU A 45 3.46 4.91 -2.45
N ARG A 46 4.75 4.66 -2.71
CA ARG A 46 5.79 4.53 -1.67
C ARG A 46 5.89 5.80 -0.83
N MET A 47 5.88 6.97 -1.48
CA MET A 47 5.87 8.27 -0.79
C MET A 47 4.62 8.42 0.09
N PHE A 48 3.44 8.11 -0.44
CA PHE A 48 2.20 8.19 0.33
C PHE A 48 2.20 7.26 1.54
N ILE A 49 2.65 6.01 1.37
CA ILE A 49 2.80 5.04 2.46
C ILE A 49 3.74 5.59 3.54
N TYR A 50 4.91 6.08 3.15
CA TYR A 50 5.90 6.61 4.08
C TYR A 50 5.33 7.73 4.96
N TYR A 51 4.67 8.73 4.36
CA TYR A 51 4.18 9.89 5.11
C TYR A 51 2.88 9.64 5.89
N ASN A 52 1.98 8.78 5.38
CA ASN A 52 0.61 8.69 5.90
C ASN A 52 0.29 7.36 6.58
N MET A 53 0.99 6.27 6.24
CA MET A 53 0.58 4.92 6.64
C MET A 53 1.61 4.15 7.44
N LEU A 54 2.90 4.42 7.23
CA LEU A 54 3.98 3.72 7.90
C LEU A 54 3.89 3.94 9.42
N TYR A 55 4.05 2.87 10.19
CA TYR A 55 3.95 2.80 11.66
C TYR A 55 2.56 3.13 12.25
N LYS A 56 1.57 3.49 11.44
CA LYS A 56 0.17 3.71 11.86
C LYS A 56 -0.76 2.59 11.39
N HIS A 57 -0.54 2.14 10.16
CA HIS A 57 -1.38 1.15 9.48
C HIS A 57 -0.54 0.00 8.91
N LEU A 58 0.68 0.31 8.46
CA LEU A 58 1.60 -0.65 7.88
C LEU A 58 2.92 -0.68 8.64
N GLU A 59 3.48 -1.87 8.82
CA GLU A 59 4.88 -2.06 9.16
C GLU A 59 5.70 -2.30 7.89
N LYS A 60 7.03 -2.19 8.00
CA LYS A 60 7.96 -2.38 6.89
C LYS A 60 9.10 -3.27 7.32
N GLU A 61 9.39 -4.28 6.52
CA GLU A 61 10.54 -5.15 6.64
C GLU A 61 11.36 -5.11 5.36
N GLU A 62 12.68 -5.07 5.49
CA GLU A 62 13.57 -5.20 4.33
C GLU A 62 13.99 -6.65 4.16
N ILE A 63 13.67 -7.23 3.01
CA ILE A 63 14.04 -8.61 2.66
C ILE A 63 14.85 -8.56 1.36
N LYS A 64 16.13 -8.92 1.44
CA LYS A 64 17.09 -8.90 0.30
C LYS A 64 17.12 -7.52 -0.41
N GLY A 65 17.17 -6.43 0.36
CA GLY A 65 17.20 -5.07 -0.16
C GLY A 65 15.87 -4.56 -0.72
N VAL A 66 14.76 -5.28 -0.50
CA VAL A 66 13.43 -4.89 -0.97
C VAL A 66 12.50 -4.67 0.22
N ASN A 67 11.89 -3.49 0.28
CA ASN A 67 10.86 -3.18 1.26
C ASN A 67 9.59 -3.99 1.00
N HIS A 68 9.18 -4.73 2.03
CA HIS A 68 7.89 -5.40 2.12
C HIS A 68 7.07 -4.73 3.20
N TYR A 69 5.77 -4.61 2.96
CA TYR A 69 4.82 -4.01 3.88
C TYR A 69 3.82 -5.06 4.35
N SER A 70 3.39 -5.00 5.60
CA SER A 70 2.30 -5.79 6.19
C SER A 70 1.39 -4.89 7.01
N ILE A 71 0.13 -5.29 7.21
CA ILE A 71 -0.82 -4.57 8.07
C ILE A 71 -0.44 -4.80 9.54
N ILE A 72 -0.43 -3.72 10.33
CA ILE A 72 -0.20 -3.82 11.78
C ILE A 72 -1.44 -4.43 12.45
N GLY A 73 -1.22 -5.42 13.31
CA GLY A 73 -2.24 -5.91 14.25
C GLY A 73 -3.36 -6.76 13.64
N ARG A 74 -3.07 -7.55 12.58
CA ARG A 74 -4.00 -8.53 12.01
C ARG A 74 -3.36 -9.87 11.71
#